data_AF-A0A2E9A3E6-F1
#
_entry.id   AF-A0A2E9A3E6-F1
#
_cell.length_a   1.000
_cell.length_b   1.000
_cell.length_c   1.000
_cell.angle_alpha   90.00
_cell.angle_beta   90.00
_cell.angle_gamma   90.00
#
_symmetry.space_group_name_H-M   'P 1'
#
loop_
_entity.id
_entity.type
_entity.pdbx_description
1 polymer ?
#
loop_
_entity_poly.entity_id
_entity_poly.type
_entity_poly.pdbx_seq_one_letter_code
_entity_poly.pdbx_strand_id
1 'polypeptide(L)' 'MQKISFIRVMLADVDVLFLDESTSNLDIDTKNKIYSVLKKLEITVINSTHSKEDFEYDFHLNIKNIEGTRLFTFV' A
#
# COMPACT_ATOMS: atom_id res chain seq x y z
N MET A 1 -0.48 7.96 -14.60
CA MET A 1 -0.18 6.52 -14.79
C MET A 1 -0.64 5.65 -13.64
N GLN A 2 -0.47 6.05 -12.36
CA GLN A 2 -0.89 5.26 -11.18
C GLN A 2 -2.33 4.71 -11.26
N LYS A 3 -3.32 5.53 -11.66
CA LYS A 3 -4.73 5.08 -11.81
C LYS A 3 -4.88 3.92 -12.80
N ILE A 4 -4.13 3.91 -13.91
CA ILE A 4 -4.16 2.81 -14.90
C ILE A 4 -3.52 1.55 -14.32
N SER A 5 -2.45 1.68 -13.54
CA SER A 5 -1.82 0.54 -12.87
C SER A 5 -2.78 -0.17 -11.92
N PHE A 6 -3.54 0.58 -11.12
CA PHE A 6 -4.59 0.00 -10.25
C PHE A 6 -5.65 -0.75 -11.06
N ILE A 7 -6.12 -0.18 -12.17
CA ILE A 7 -7.07 -0.85 -13.06
C ILE A 7 -6.48 -2.15 -13.62
N ARG A 8 -5.21 -2.14 -14.05
CA ARG A 8 -4.53 -3.33 -14.58
C ARG A 8 -4.44 -4.45 -13.54
N VAL A 9 -4.13 -4.12 -12.29
CA VAL A 9 -4.08 -5.09 -11.19
C VAL A 9 -5.47 -5.68 -10.93
N MET A 10 -6.50 -4.82 -10.88
CA MET A 10 -7.88 -5.27 -10.65
C MET A 10 -8.37 -6.23 -11.74
N LEU A 11 -7.91 -6.04 -12.98
CA LEU A 11 -8.24 -6.92 -14.11
C LEU A 11 -7.38 -8.19 -14.18
N ALA A 12 -6.24 -8.22 -13.49
CA ALA A 12 -5.30 -9.33 -13.53
C ALA A 12 -5.63 -10.45 -12.54
N ASP A 13 -6.64 -10.27 -11.68
CA ASP A 13 -7.12 -11.26 -10.70
C ASP A 13 -5.96 -11.87 -9.87
N VAL A 14 -5.19 -10.98 -9.23
CA VAL A 14 -3.98 -11.38 -8.50
C VAL A 14 -4.30 -11.76 -7.06
N ASP A 15 -3.58 -12.75 -6.52
CA ASP A 15 -3.68 -13.10 -5.09
C ASP A 15 -2.94 -12.10 -4.18
N VAL A 16 -1.87 -11.49 -4.70
CA VAL A 16 -0.98 -10.59 -3.95
C VAL A 16 -0.66 -9.32 -4.73
N LEU A 17 -0.83 -8.17 -4.08
CA LEU A 17 -0.57 -6.84 -4.61
C LEU A 17 0.54 -6.13 -3.83
N PHE A 18 1.61 -5.76 -4.54
CA PHE A 18 2.68 -4.92 -4.00
C PHE A 18 2.45 -3.45 -4.38
N LEU A 19 2.50 -2.57 -3.39
CA LEU A 19 2.40 -1.13 -3.54
C LEU A 19 3.67 -0.47 -3.01
N ASP A 20 4.31 0.35 -3.83
CA ASP A 20 5.51 1.11 -3.47
C ASP A 20 5.26 2.60 -3.69
N GLU A 21 5.07 3.35 -2.59
CA GLU A 21 4.74 4.79 -2.60
C GLU A 21 3.62 5.14 -3.60
N SER A 22 2.67 4.21 -3.75
CA SER A 22 1.74 4.13 -4.87
C SER A 22 0.69 5.25 -4.91
N THR A 23 0.60 6.03 -3.82
CA THR A 23 -0.42 7.07 -3.63
C THR A 23 0.15 8.48 -3.46
N SER A 24 1.47 8.64 -3.59
CA SER A 24 2.20 9.91 -3.46
C SER A 24 1.68 11.06 -4.33
N ASN A 25 1.11 10.76 -5.51
CA ASN A 25 0.61 11.75 -6.47
C ASN A 25 -0.92 11.70 -6.64
N LEU A 26 -1.63 11.20 -5.63
CA LEU A 26 -3.09 11.13 -5.62
C LEU A 26 -3.66 12.09 -4.59
N ASP A 27 -4.73 12.78 -4.97
CA ASP A 27 -5.56 13.55 -4.04
C ASP A 27 -6.27 12.63 -3.05
N ILE A 28 -6.67 13.19 -1.91
CA ILE A 28 -7.27 12.46 -0.78
C ILE A 28 -8.53 11.68 -1.22
N ASP A 29 -9.37 12.29 -2.05
CA ASP A 29 -10.61 11.64 -2.52
C ASP A 29 -10.30 10.43 -3.42
N THR A 30 -9.30 10.54 -4.28
CA THR A 30 -8.84 9.43 -5.12
C THR A 30 -8.20 8.32 -4.28
N LYS A 31 -7.37 8.65 -3.27
CA LYS A 31 -6.80 7.67 -2.33
C LYS A 31 -7.90 6.86 -1.65
N ASN A 32 -8.86 7.55 -1.04
CA ASN A 32 -9.99 6.92 -0.34
C ASN A 32 -10.79 5.98 -1.25
N LYS A 33 -11.03 6.38 -2.51
CA LYS A 33 -11.70 5.52 -3.49
C LYS A 33 -10.91 4.26 -3.78
N ILE A 34 -9.61 4.38 -4.07
CA ILE A 34 -8.75 3.21 -4.36
C ILE A 34 -8.73 2.26 -3.17
N TYR A 35 -8.51 2.77 -1.96
CA TYR A 35 -8.46 1.94 -0.76
C TYR A 35 -9.80 1.27 -0.47
N SER A 36 -10.93 1.95 -0.72
CA SER A 36 -12.26 1.34 -0.60
C SER A 36 -12.49 0.18 -1.58
N VAL A 37 -11.86 0.22 -2.75
CA VAL A 37 -11.92 -0.88 -3.73
C VAL A 37 -10.99 -2.01 -3.30
N LEU A 38 -9.74 -1.70 -2.93
CA LEU A 38 -8.78 -2.71 -2.45
C LEU A 38 -9.32 -3.48 -1.25
N LYS A 39 -10.01 -2.82 -0.31
CA LYS A 39 -10.63 -3.47 0.86
C LYS A 39 -11.75 -4.47 0.51
N LYS A 40 -12.33 -4.35 -0.68
CA LYS A 40 -13.38 -5.28 -1.17
C LYS A 40 -12.79 -6.45 -1.95
N LEU A 41 -11.51 -6.38 -2.32
CA LEU A 41 -10.82 -7.46 -3.00
C LEU A 41 -10.31 -8.44 -1.94
N GLU A 42 -10.52 -9.73 -2.17
CA GLU A 42 -9.99 -10.79 -1.31
C GLU A 42 -8.53 -11.10 -1.67
N ILE A 43 -7.66 -10.08 -1.53
CA ILE A 43 -6.25 -10.16 -1.93
C ILE A 43 -5.34 -9.75 -0.77
N THR A 44 -4.10 -10.25 -0.79
CA THR A 44 -3.07 -9.78 0.14
C THR A 44 -2.43 -8.51 -0.40
N VAL A 45 -2.41 -7.43 0.39
CA VAL A 45 -1.75 -6.17 0.01
C VAL A 45 -0.50 -5.95 0.86
N ILE A 46 0.65 -5.80 0.20
CA ILE A 46 1.90 -5.39 0.82
C ILE A 46 2.17 -3.96 0.39
N ASN A 47 2.03 -3.02 1.32
CA ASN A 47 2.15 -1.59 1.06
C ASN A 47 3.38 -0.99 1.74
N SER A 48 4.27 -0.41 0.93
CA SER A 48 5.39 0.43 1.36
C SER A 48 4.97 1.90 1.26
N THR A 49 4.94 2.59 2.40
CA THR A 49 4.47 3.97 2.51
C THR A 49 5.18 4.72 3.64
N HIS A 50 5.39 6.02 3.45
CA HIS A 50 5.76 6.96 4.50
C HIS A 50 4.57 7.44 5.36
N SER A 51 3.34 7.29 4.86
CA SER A 51 2.11 7.72 5.54
C SER A 51 1.25 6.50 5.87
N LYS A 52 1.44 5.96 7.07
CA LYS A 52 0.72 4.75 7.53
C LYS A 52 -0.75 5.04 7.84
N GLU A 53 -1.07 6.28 8.21
CA GLU A 53 -2.42 6.71 8.58
C GLU A 53 -3.38 6.75 7.38
N ASP A 54 -2.83 6.80 6.17
CA ASP A 54 -3.61 6.85 4.93
C ASP A 54 -4.27 5.50 4.59
N PHE A 55 -3.78 4.38 5.13
CA PHE A 55 -4.20 3.03 4.75
C PHE A 55 -4.50 2.18 5.98
N GLU A 56 -5.63 1.47 5.97
CA GLU A 56 -5.92 0.47 7.00
C GLU A 56 -5.09 -0.80 6.74
N TYR A 57 -4.46 -1.34 7.78
CA TYR A 57 -3.61 -2.52 7.68
C TYR A 57 -3.81 -3.43 8.91
N ASP A 58 -3.62 -4.74 8.71
CA ASP A 58 -3.66 -5.72 9.79
C ASP A 58 -2.34 -5.80 10.57
N PHE A 59 -1.23 -5.58 9.87
CA PHE A 59 0.13 -5.73 10.40
C PHE A 59 1.02 -4.57 9.95
N HIS A 60 1.89 -4.09 10.84
CA HIS A 60 2.86 -3.04 10.52
C HIS A 60 4.30 -3.49 10.75
N LEU A 61 5.07 -3.59 9.66
CA LEU A 61 6.52 -3.75 9.75
C LEU A 61 7.19 -2.38 9.70
N ASN A 62 7.73 -1.94 10.82
CA ASN A 62 8.51 -0.71 10.91
C ASN A 62 9.99 -0.99 10.63
N ILE A 63 10.58 -0.23 9.71
CA ILE A 63 12.00 -0.34 9.36
C ILE A 63 12.69 0.99 9.71
N LYS A 64 13.70 0.94 10.59
CA LYS A 64 14.52 2.10 10.96
C LYS A 64 15.97 1.86 10.58
N ASN A 65 16.64 2.91 10.08
CA ASN A 65 18.09 2.90 9.92
C ASN A 65 18.73 3.50 11.18
N ILE A 66 19.54 2.71 11.87
CA ILE A 66 20.29 3.10 13.07
C ILE A 66 21.76 2.83 12.77
N GLU A 67 22.55 3.90 12.60
CA GLU A 67 24.00 3.82 12.38
C GLU A 67 24.41 2.88 11.22
N GLY A 68 23.62 2.86 10.14
CA GLY A 68 23.86 2.01 8.96
C GLY A 68 23.29 0.59 9.08
N THR A 69 22.73 0.21 10.22
CA THR A 69 22.01 -1.05 10.43
C THR A 69 20.51 -0.85 10.28
N ARG A 70 19.85 -1.79 9.59
CA ARG A 70 18.37 -1.79 9.48
C ARG A 70 17.77 -2.59 10.63
N LEU A 71 17.03 -1.91 11.50
CA LEU A 71 16.22 -2.52 12.54
C LEU A 71 14.80 -2.74 12.03
N PHE A 72 14.31 -3.97 12.18
CA PHE A 72 12.95 -4.37 11.81
C PHE A 72 12.14 -4.58 13.09
N THR A 73 11.01 -3.90 13.21
CA THR A 73 10.09 -4.05 14.34
C THR A 73 8.70 -4.34 13.81
N PHE A 74 8.13 -5.46 14.22
CA PHE A 74 6.73 -5.77 13.96
C PHE A 74 5.88 -5.11 15.06
N VAL A 75 4.92 -4.28 14.66
CA VAL A 75 4.03 -3.52 15.54
C VAL A 75 2.59 -3.94 15.28
#